data_AF-A0A937F4N5-F1
#
_entry.id   AF-A0A937F4N5-F1
#
_cell.length_a   1.000
_cell.length_b   1.000
_cell.length_c   1.000
_cell.angle_alpha   90.00
_cell.angle_beta   90.00
_cell.angle_gamma   90.00
#
_symmetry.space_group_name_H-M   'P 1'
#
loop_
_entity.id
_entity.type
_entity.pdbx_description
1 polymer ?
#
loop_
_entity_poly.entity_id
_entity_poly.type
_entity_poly.pdbx_seq_one_letter_code
_entity_poly.pdbx_strand_id
1 'polypeptide(L)'
;MPAAARVGDTSNHGGTITGPGISTVLVGGKPAAVAGDMHVCSLPPNGHQPTASAFPAGSATVMIGGRSALRTSDSCICGAMAAVGEPTVLIN
;
A
#
# COMPACT_ATOMS: atom_id res chain seq x y z
N MET A 1 -5.07 6.63 -14.36
CA MET A 1 -4.70 6.92 -12.96
C MET A 1 -5.17 5.76 -12.10
N PRO A 2 -4.27 5.03 -11.43
CA PRO A 2 -4.64 3.91 -10.56
C PRO A 2 -5.36 4.39 -9.29
N ALA A 3 -6.14 3.49 -8.70
CA ALA A 3 -6.89 3.76 -7.47
C ALA A 3 -5.94 3.91 -6.27
N ALA A 4 -6.30 4.77 -5.31
CA ALA A 4 -5.56 4.97 -4.08
C ALA A 4 -5.59 3.71 -3.20
N ALA A 5 -4.44 3.32 -2.66
CA ALA A 5 -4.35 2.23 -1.69
C ALA A 5 -4.51 2.75 -0.26
N ARG A 6 -5.01 1.88 0.62
CA ARG A 6 -5.30 2.19 2.03
C ARG A 6 -4.69 1.15 2.95
N VAL A 7 -4.48 1.55 4.19
CA VAL A 7 -4.17 0.60 5.25
C VAL A 7 -5.33 -0.40 5.37
N GLY A 8 -4.99 -1.69 5.38
CA GLY A 8 -5.92 -2.82 5.42
C GLY A 8 -6.44 -3.26 4.06
N ASP A 9 -6.01 -2.68 2.94
CA ASP A 9 -6.33 -3.22 1.62
C ASP A 9 -5.57 -4.55 1.39
N THR A 10 -6.28 -5.53 0.85
CA THR A 10 -5.72 -6.84 0.50
C THR A 10 -4.72 -6.69 -0.65
N SER A 11 -3.60 -7.40 -0.59
CA SER A 11 -2.63 -7.46 -1.67
C SER A 11 -2.94 -8.58 -2.66
N ASN A 12 -2.39 -8.49 -3.86
CA ASN A 12 -2.45 -9.55 -4.88
C ASN A 12 -1.68 -10.83 -4.49
N HIS A 13 -0.96 -10.83 -3.37
CA HIS A 13 -0.31 -12.00 -2.77
C HIS A 13 -1.14 -12.60 -1.61
N GLY A 14 -2.36 -12.10 -1.36
CA GLY A 14 -3.29 -12.60 -0.33
C GLY A 14 -3.09 -12.02 1.07
N GLY A 15 -2.02 -11.25 1.30
CA GLY A 15 -1.81 -10.52 2.54
C GLY A 15 -2.44 -9.13 2.54
N THR A 16 -1.96 -8.20 3.38
CA THR A 16 -2.56 -6.86 3.54
C THR A 16 -1.51 -5.76 3.64
N ILE A 17 -1.90 -4.53 3.29
CA ILE A 17 -1.15 -3.32 3.64
C ILE A 17 -1.42 -3.00 5.12
N THR A 18 -0.39 -2.81 5.94
CA THR A 18 -0.53 -2.74 7.42
C THR A 18 -0.25 -1.37 8.02
N GLY A 19 0.33 -0.44 7.26
CA GLY A 19 0.51 0.95 7.69
C GLY A 19 1.89 1.27 8.29
N PRO A 20 1.99 2.37 9.05
CA PRO A 20 0.91 3.07 9.76
C PRO A 20 -0.03 3.92 8.88
N GLY A 21 0.32 4.18 7.61
CA GLY A 21 -0.40 5.12 6.76
C GLY A 21 -0.40 6.54 7.33
N ILE A 22 -1.31 7.37 6.84
CA ILE A 22 -1.56 8.72 7.38
C ILE A 22 -2.98 8.76 7.94
N SER A 23 -3.13 8.57 9.25
CA SER A 23 -4.43 8.45 9.93
C SER A 23 -5.31 9.70 9.87
N THR A 24 -4.71 10.87 9.60
CA THR A 24 -5.43 12.14 9.43
C THR A 24 -6.01 12.33 8.01
N VAL A 25 -5.59 11.50 7.05
CA VAL A 25 -6.09 11.53 5.67
C VAL A 25 -6.78 10.21 5.37
N LEU A 26 -8.11 10.26 5.32
CA LEU A 26 -8.92 9.08 5.10
C LEU A 26 -9.33 8.96 3.64
N VAL A 27 -9.13 7.79 3.04
CA VAL A 27 -9.58 7.42 1.70
C VAL A 27 -10.62 6.32 1.90
N GLY A 28 -11.87 6.57 1.50
CA GLY A 28 -12.98 5.63 1.74
C GLY A 28 -13.14 5.24 3.23
N GLY A 29 -12.84 6.17 4.15
CA GLY A 29 -12.95 5.96 5.60
C GLY A 29 -11.78 5.22 6.27
N LYS A 30 -10.74 4.81 5.53
CA LYS A 30 -9.53 4.19 6.10
C LYS A 30 -8.30 5.08 5.93
N PRO A 31 -7.26 4.94 6.78
CA PRO A 31 -6.01 5.68 6.61
C PRO A 31 -5.41 5.48 5.21
N ALA A 32 -5.03 6.57 4.56
CA ALA A 32 -4.35 6.54 3.26
C ALA A 32 -2.98 5.87 3.41
N ALA A 33 -2.67 4.94 2.50
CA ALA A 33 -1.38 4.26 2.51
C ALA A 33 -0.32 5.09 1.77
N VAL A 34 0.91 5.06 2.26
CA VAL A 34 2.02 5.88 1.75
C VAL A 34 3.31 5.07 1.70
N ALA A 35 4.30 5.54 0.91
CA ALA A 35 5.62 4.93 0.88
C ALA A 35 6.21 4.84 2.30
N GLY A 36 6.83 3.69 2.58
CA GLY A 36 7.27 3.27 3.91
C GLY A 36 6.27 2.36 4.64
N ASP A 37 5.00 2.30 4.22
CA ASP A 37 4.06 1.31 4.76
C ASP A 37 4.49 -0.12 4.38
N MET A 38 3.99 -1.09 5.13
CA MET A 38 4.38 -2.50 5.00
C MET A 38 3.27 -3.34 4.40
N HIS A 39 3.63 -4.22 3.46
CA HIS A 39 2.85 -5.41 3.16
C HIS A 39 3.21 -6.51 4.17
N VAL A 40 2.20 -7.19 4.73
CA VAL A 40 2.39 -8.42 5.48
C VAL A 40 1.73 -9.55 4.70
N CYS A 41 2.52 -10.54 4.32
CA CYS A 41 2.10 -11.70 3.56
C CYS A 41 1.45 -12.74 4.49
N SER A 42 0.43 -13.43 3.98
CA SER A 42 -0.20 -14.54 4.69
C SER A 42 0.58 -15.84 4.58
N LEU A 43 1.58 -15.88 3.70
CA LEU A 43 2.46 -17.04 3.54
C LEU A 43 3.44 -17.11 4.71
N PRO A 44 3.68 -18.31 5.28
CA PRO A 44 4.74 -18.48 6.26
C PRO A 44 6.09 -18.08 5.65
N PRO A 45 7.07 -17.62 6.46
CA PRO A 45 8.38 -17.26 5.95
C PRO A 45 8.96 -18.46 5.22
N ASN A 46 9.12 -18.35 3.90
CA ASN A 46 10.03 -19.22 3.18
C ASN A 46 11.42 -18.60 3.32
N GLY A 47 12.48 -19.41 3.40
CA GLY A 47 13.84 -18.92 3.71
C GLY A 47 14.43 -17.87 2.77
N HIS A 48 13.69 -17.43 1.74
CA HIS A 48 14.09 -16.44 0.76
C HIS A 48 13.26 -15.14 0.80
N GLN A 49 12.06 -15.14 1.38
CA GLN A 49 11.17 -13.97 1.38
C GLN A 49 10.78 -13.56 2.81
N PRO A 50 10.91 -12.27 3.17
CA PRO A 50 10.41 -11.78 4.44
C PRO A 50 8.88 -11.83 4.42
N THR A 51 8.27 -12.21 5.55
CA THR A 51 6.81 -12.18 5.73
C THR A 51 6.25 -10.76 5.71
N ALA A 52 7.11 -9.75 5.87
CA ALA A 52 6.75 -8.35 5.76
C ALA A 52 7.74 -7.61 4.86
N SER A 53 7.24 -6.74 3.98
CA SER A 53 8.06 -5.98 3.03
C SER A 53 7.52 -4.56 2.86
N ALA A 54 8.43 -3.58 2.81
CA ALA A 54 8.05 -2.18 2.67
C ALA A 54 7.65 -1.84 1.24
N PHE A 55 6.77 -0.85 1.08
CA PHE A 55 6.58 -0.13 -0.17
C PHE A 55 7.61 1.00 -0.27
N PRO A 56 8.67 0.88 -1.08
CA PRO A 56 9.75 1.86 -1.11
C PRO A 56 9.35 3.16 -1.79
N ALA A 57 8.32 3.13 -2.65
CA ALA A 57 7.86 4.26 -3.43
C ALA A 57 6.34 4.18 -3.69
N GLY A 58 5.78 5.31 -4.14
CA GLY A 58 4.39 5.46 -4.55
C GLY A 58 4.28 6.46 -5.70
N SER A 59 3.24 7.28 -5.70
CA SER A 59 3.08 8.41 -6.64
C SER A 59 4.30 9.34 -6.63
N ALA A 60 4.70 9.78 -7.82
CA ALA A 60 5.76 10.78 -8.00
C ALA A 60 5.27 12.23 -7.83
N THR A 61 3.95 12.45 -7.80
CA THR A 61 3.36 13.80 -7.84
C THR A 61 2.38 14.07 -6.71
N VAL A 62 1.81 13.03 -6.10
CA VAL A 62 0.83 13.15 -5.02
C VAL A 62 1.45 12.70 -3.71
N MET A 63 1.50 13.65 -2.78
CA MET A 63 2.04 13.45 -1.45
C MET A 63 0.91 13.49 -0.42
N ILE A 64 0.86 12.51 0.48
CA ILE A 64 -0.07 12.45 1.61
C ILE A 64 0.78 12.45 2.89
N GLY A 65 0.53 13.41 3.79
CA GLY A 65 1.33 13.56 5.01
C GLY A 65 2.83 13.76 4.75
N GLY A 66 3.19 14.36 3.60
CA GLY A 66 4.58 14.57 3.19
C GLY A 66 5.29 13.33 2.63
N ARG A 67 4.57 12.23 2.37
CA ARG A 67 5.10 10.99 1.77
C ARG A 67 4.36 10.65 0.48
N SER A 68 5.01 9.95 -0.44
CA SER A 68 4.37 9.55 -1.71
C SER A 68 3.18 8.62 -1.45
N ALA A 69 2.03 8.93 -2.07
CA ALA A 69 0.81 8.16 -1.90
C ALA A 69 0.89 6.80 -2.61
N LEU A 70 0.45 5.71 -1.96
CA LEU A 70 0.39 4.40 -2.59
C LEU A 70 -0.87 4.22 -3.44
N ARG A 71 -0.70 3.50 -4.53
CA ARG A 71 -1.72 3.22 -5.54
C ARG A 71 -1.74 1.71 -5.82
N THR A 72 -2.77 1.24 -6.52
CA THR A 72 -2.83 -0.15 -6.98
C THR A 72 -1.73 -0.55 -7.95
N SER A 73 -0.97 0.41 -8.49
CA SER A 73 0.18 0.18 -9.37
C SER A 73 1.52 0.11 -8.64
N ASP A 74 1.55 0.37 -7.33
CA ASP A 74 2.81 0.45 -6.57
C ASP A 74 3.10 -0.89 -5.89
N SER A 75 4.34 -1.37 -6.01
CA SER A 75 4.80 -2.65 -5.48
C SER A 75 5.68 -2.49 -4.25
N CYS A 76 5.53 -3.41 -3.30
CA CYS A 76 6.46 -3.58 -2.19
C CYS A 76 7.67 -4.41 -2.60
N ILE A 77 8.67 -4.49 -1.72
CA ILE A 77 9.96 -5.16 -2.00
C ILE A 77 9.78 -6.64 -2.39
N CYS A 78 8.77 -7.34 -1.88
CA CYS A 78 8.51 -8.73 -2.27
C CYS A 78 7.70 -8.88 -3.56
N GLY A 79 7.32 -7.78 -4.21
CA GLY A 79 6.54 -7.74 -5.45
C GLY A 79 5.02 -7.63 -5.25
N ALA A 80 4.51 -7.71 -4.02
CA ALA A 80 3.07 -7.58 -3.78
C ALA A 80 2.60 -6.14 -4.02
N MET A 81 1.36 -6.00 -4.47
CA MET A 81 0.68 -4.74 -4.76
C MET A 81 -0.72 -4.77 -4.15
N ALA A 82 -1.35 -3.62 -3.92
CA ALA A 82 -2.76 -3.60 -3.53
C ALA A 82 -3.59 -4.28 -4.64
N ALA A 83 -4.36 -5.33 -4.30
CA ALA A 83 -5.19 -6.04 -5.25
C ALA A 83 -6.34 -5.15 -5.77
N VAL A 84 -6.90 -4.36 -4.85
CA VAL A 84 -7.95 -3.37 -5.11
C VAL A 84 -7.65 -2.15 -4.23
N GLY A 85 -7.86 -0.96 -4.77
CA GLY A 85 -7.79 0.31 -4.03
C GLY A 85 -9.19 0.91 -3.84
N GLU A 86 -9.28 2.17 -3.44
CA GLU A 86 -10.55 2.90 -3.40
C GLU A 86 -10.94 3.39 -4.80
N PRO A 87 -11.95 2.81 -5.46
CA PRO A 87 -12.24 3.05 -6.88
C PRO A 87 -12.64 4.50 -7.21
N THR A 88 -13.13 5.28 -6.23
CA THR A 88 -13.53 6.67 -6.47
C THR A 88 -12.40 7.68 -6.22
N VAL A 89 -11.23 7.23 -5.75
CA VAL A 89 -10.07 8.10 -5.48
C VAL A 89 -8.92 7.66 -6.37
N LEU A 90 -8.72 8.39 -7.46
CA LEU A 90 -7.67 8.10 -8.44
C LEU A 90 -6.48 9.03 -8.21
N ILE A 91 -5.28 8.45 -8.14
CA ILE A 91 -4.04 9.18 -7.88
C ILE A 91 -3.13 9.01 -9.10
N ASN A 92 -2.55 10.12 -9.58
CA ASN A 92 -1.60 10.09 -10.68
C ASN A 92 -0.23 9.60 -10.23
#